data_AF-A0AA96EYT9-F1
#
_entry.id   AF-A0AA96EYT9-F1
#
_cell.length_a   1.000
_cell.length_b   1.000
_cell.length_c   1.000
_cell.angle_alpha   90.00
_cell.angle_beta   90.00
_cell.angle_gamma   90.00
#
_symmetry.space_group_name_H-M   'P 1'
#
loop_
_entity.id
_entity.type
_entity.pdbx_description
1 polymer ?
#
loop_
_entity_poly.entity_id
_entity_poly.type
_entity_poly.pdbx_seq_one_letter_code
_entity_poly.pdbx_strand_id
1 'polypeptide(L)'
;MILEKIKIKLNFPDPRFWKYFIGHQFILQPNERTILGNKIEVENDLHKKIIVFGSWYPYAYDFEKYSEYQKNIEIEREKKHEERKLFYENLKKEAIEFNNSLEIPVKWSSEIKQVLSGLSEKSSGNGWKKNTVRHIYLHESFSSGRLKREAKNFLCSQVKSKYSGNWSGTLGENGLEYKVNCQKCLEISNKLKTKNSK
;
A
#
# COMPACT_ATOMS: atom_id res chain seq x y z
N MET A 1 16.13 -11.38 15.17
CA MET A 1 17.20 -12.41 15.10
C MET A 1 18.41 -11.78 14.44
N ILE A 2 19.57 -11.73 15.11
CA ILE A 2 20.80 -11.18 14.53
C ILE A 2 21.52 -12.32 13.81
N LEU A 3 21.66 -12.22 12.48
CA LEU A 3 22.45 -13.19 11.71
C LEU A 3 23.94 -12.93 11.97
N GLU A 4 24.62 -13.92 12.52
CA GLU A 4 26.08 -13.89 12.69
C GLU A 4 26.74 -13.93 11.30
N LYS A 5 27.59 -12.94 11.02
CA LYS A 5 28.34 -12.88 9.78
C LYS A 5 29.56 -13.80 9.89
N ILE A 6 29.72 -14.69 8.92
CA ILE A 6 30.94 -15.46 8.75
C ILE A 6 31.89 -14.62 7.89
N LYS A 7 33.08 -14.35 8.42
CA LYS A 7 34.15 -13.69 7.68
C LYS A 7 34.75 -14.69 6.69
N ILE A 8 34.73 -14.34 5.42
CA ILE A 8 35.35 -15.15 4.37
C ILE A 8 36.54 -14.38 3.81
N LYS A 9 37.70 -15.05 3.74
CA LYS A 9 38.85 -14.55 2.99
C LYS A 9 38.87 -15.23 1.63
N LEU A 10 38.59 -14.45 0.58
CA LEU A 10 38.66 -14.92 -0.79
C LEU A 10 39.91 -14.35 -1.47
N ASN A 11 40.78 -15.22 -1.96
CA ASN A 11 41.90 -14.82 -2.80
C ASN A 11 41.44 -14.73 -4.27
N PHE A 12 40.65 -13.71 -4.62
CA PHE A 12 40.35 -13.39 -6.02
C PHE A 12 41.25 -12.27 -6.52
N PRO A 13 41.88 -12.43 -7.71
CA PRO A 13 42.66 -11.36 -8.31
C PRO A 13 41.80 -10.22 -8.90
N ASP A 14 40.49 -10.43 -9.13
CA ASP A 14 39.62 -9.43 -9.78
C ASP A 14 38.18 -9.38 -9.17
N PRO A 15 37.72 -8.22 -8.64
CA PRO A 15 36.39 -7.99 -8.08
C PRO A 15 35.21 -8.22 -9.04
N ARG A 16 35.43 -8.18 -10.36
CA ARG A 16 34.35 -8.29 -11.36
C ARG A 16 33.70 -9.68 -11.41
N PHE A 17 34.39 -10.70 -10.92
CA PHE A 17 33.87 -12.07 -10.87
C PHE A 17 32.91 -12.31 -9.71
N TRP A 18 32.76 -11.36 -8.78
CA TRP A 18 31.98 -11.57 -7.56
C TRP A 18 30.48 -11.72 -7.81
N LYS A 19 29.96 -11.08 -8.87
CA LYS A 19 28.56 -11.20 -9.28
C LYS A 19 28.12 -12.64 -9.58
N TYR A 20 29.05 -13.52 -9.93
CA TYR A 20 28.76 -14.92 -10.26
C TYR A 20 28.57 -15.81 -9.01
N PHE A 21 28.91 -15.33 -7.82
CA PHE A 21 28.84 -16.09 -6.57
C PHE A 21 27.69 -15.66 -5.65
N ILE A 22 27.08 -14.50 -5.91
CA ILE A 22 26.00 -13.95 -5.09
C ILE A 22 24.79 -14.88 -5.15
N GLY A 23 24.24 -15.24 -3.99
CA GLY A 23 23.01 -16.03 -3.87
C GLY A 23 23.16 -17.53 -4.14
N HIS A 24 24.38 -18.03 -4.36
CA HIS A 24 24.64 -19.46 -4.55
C HIS A 24 24.92 -20.16 -3.21
N GLN A 25 24.56 -21.45 -3.14
CA GLN A 25 24.82 -22.31 -2.00
C GLN A 25 26.18 -22.98 -2.14
N PHE A 26 26.97 -22.97 -1.07
CA PHE A 26 28.28 -23.61 -1.04
C PHE A 26 28.38 -24.55 0.17
N ILE A 27 28.96 -25.73 -0.04
CA ILE A 27 29.30 -26.67 1.03
C ILE A 27 30.76 -26.43 1.40
N LEU A 28 31.01 -25.95 2.62
CA LEU A 28 32.36 -25.83 3.14
C LEU A 28 32.80 -27.18 3.72
N GLN A 29 33.98 -27.65 3.32
CA GLN A 29 34.68 -28.74 3.99
C GLN A 29 35.91 -28.16 4.71
N PRO A 30 36.30 -28.73 5.88
CA PRO A 30 37.48 -28.30 6.60
C PRO A 30 38.74 -28.49 5.75
N ASN A 31 39.65 -27.51 5.83
CA ASN A 31 40.93 -27.43 5.13
C ASN A 31 40.88 -27.46 3.59
N GLU A 32 40.56 -26.29 3.02
CA GLU A 32 40.67 -25.91 1.62
C GLU A 32 39.71 -26.62 0.65
N ARG A 33 38.78 -25.86 0.05
CA ARG A 33 38.34 -26.17 -1.31
C ARG A 33 38.17 -24.94 -2.18
N THR A 34 38.66 -25.15 -3.39
CA THR A 34 38.73 -24.25 -4.51
C THR A 34 37.34 -24.11 -5.16
N ILE A 35 36.81 -22.90 -5.24
CA ILE A 35 35.65 -22.63 -6.11
C ILE A 35 36.20 -21.88 -7.33
N LEU A 36 36.17 -22.53 -8.49
CA LEU A 36 36.66 -21.98 -9.77
C LEU A 36 38.15 -21.54 -9.72
N GLY A 37 39.04 -22.38 -9.20
CA GLY A 37 40.49 -22.13 -9.20
C GLY A 37 41.05 -21.30 -8.03
N ASN A 38 40.23 -20.73 -7.14
CA ASN A 38 40.71 -19.95 -5.99
C ASN A 38 40.36 -20.56 -4.62
N LYS A 39 41.32 -20.54 -3.69
CA LYS A 39 41.17 -21.03 -2.31
C LYS A 39 40.28 -20.07 -1.50
N ILE A 40 39.28 -20.63 -0.83
CA ILE A 40 38.47 -19.96 0.19
C ILE A 40 39.00 -20.43 1.54
N GLU A 41 39.66 -19.54 2.29
CA GLU A 41 40.05 -19.81 3.66
C GLU A 41 38.91 -19.37 4.59
N VAL A 42 38.34 -20.35 5.27
CA VAL A 42 37.36 -20.13 6.32
C VAL A 42 38.07 -20.35 7.65
N GLU A 43 38.09 -19.34 8.49
CA GLU A 43 38.86 -19.30 9.74
C GLU A 43 38.39 -20.32 10.81
N ASN A 44 37.39 -21.15 10.50
CA ASN A 44 36.82 -22.15 11.39
C ASN A 44 36.48 -23.45 10.62
N ASP A 45 36.89 -24.61 11.14
CA ASP A 45 36.60 -25.97 10.65
C ASP A 45 35.08 -26.29 10.71
N LEU A 46 34.31 -25.71 9.80
CA LEU A 46 32.86 -25.85 9.76
C LEU A 46 32.43 -26.67 8.54
N HIS A 47 31.96 -27.90 8.79
CA HIS A 47 31.10 -28.63 7.85
C HIS A 47 29.71 -27.97 7.79
N LYS A 48 29.62 -26.80 7.14
CA LYS A 48 28.36 -26.06 7.04
C LYS A 48 28.07 -25.59 5.63
N LYS A 49 26.79 -25.62 5.27
CA LYS A 49 26.29 -24.94 4.07
C LYS A 49 26.23 -23.45 4.36
N ILE A 50 26.77 -22.64 3.47
CA ILE A 50 26.73 -21.18 3.57
C ILE A 50 26.15 -20.55 2.32
N ILE A 51 25.64 -19.34 2.48
CA ILE A 51 25.21 -18.46 1.38
C ILE A 51 26.04 -17.18 1.40
N VAL A 52 26.55 -16.77 0.23
CA VAL A 52 27.44 -15.61 0.09
C VAL A 52 26.69 -14.44 -0.54
N PHE A 53 26.89 -13.25 0.01
CA PHE A 53 26.31 -11.99 -0.45
C PHE A 53 27.38 -10.89 -0.56
N GLY A 54 27.10 -9.89 -1.41
CA GLY A 54 27.95 -8.71 -1.60
C GLY A 54 28.94 -8.85 -2.76
N SER A 55 29.14 -7.76 -3.51
CA SER A 55 30.04 -7.70 -4.68
C SER A 55 31.42 -7.08 -4.41
N TRP A 56 31.58 -6.33 -3.30
CA TRP A 56 32.84 -5.65 -2.94
C TRP A 56 33.39 -6.05 -1.56
N TYR A 57 32.51 -6.47 -0.64
CA TYR A 57 32.88 -7.10 0.63
C TYR A 57 31.98 -8.33 0.82
N PRO A 58 32.50 -9.56 0.61
CA PRO A 58 31.67 -10.73 0.58
C PRO A 58 31.47 -11.16 2.02
N TYR A 59 30.22 -11.37 2.40
CA TYR A 59 29.89 -11.92 3.71
C TYR A 59 29.06 -13.17 3.49
N ALA A 60 29.22 -14.12 4.40
CA ALA A 60 28.41 -15.32 4.40
C ALA A 60 27.57 -15.46 5.65
N TYR A 61 26.48 -16.18 5.46
CA TYR A 61 25.65 -16.67 6.54
C TYR A 61 25.60 -18.18 6.49
N ASP A 62 25.40 -18.79 7.66
CA ASP A 62 24.92 -20.16 7.78
C ASP A 62 23.60 -20.30 7.00
N PHE A 63 23.57 -21.25 6.05
CA PHE A 63 22.44 -21.42 5.14
C PHE A 63 21.15 -21.78 5.86
N GLU A 64 21.22 -22.62 6.92
CA GLU A 64 20.04 -23.04 7.67
C GLU A 64 19.46 -21.85 8.44
N LYS A 65 20.31 -21.10 9.14
CA LYS A 65 19.90 -19.86 9.84
C LYS A 65 19.33 -18.82 8.86
N TYR A 66 19.93 -18.68 7.67
CA TYR A 66 19.43 -17.75 6.65
C TYR A 66 18.08 -18.20 6.06
N SER A 67 17.93 -19.50 5.78
CA SER A 67 16.68 -20.08 5.29
C SER A 67 15.55 -19.88 6.30
N GLU A 68 15.81 -20.13 7.58
CA GLU A 68 14.87 -19.87 8.66
C GLU A 68 14.52 -18.38 8.79
N TYR A 69 15.52 -17.50 8.68
CA TYR A 69 15.29 -16.05 8.66
C TYR A 69 14.39 -15.59 7.52
N GLN A 70 14.60 -16.10 6.30
CA GLN A 70 13.73 -15.79 5.15
C GLN A 70 12.31 -16.28 5.34
N LYS A 71 12.14 -17.50 5.88
CA LYS A 71 10.80 -18.02 6.24
C LYS A 71 10.11 -17.12 7.26
N ASN A 72 10.83 -16.68 8.31
CA ASN A 72 10.27 -15.79 9.32
C ASN A 72 9.88 -14.42 8.74
N ILE A 73 10.68 -13.85 7.82
CA ILE A 73 10.30 -12.62 7.11
C ILE A 73 9.02 -12.81 6.30
N GLU A 74 8.90 -13.94 5.59
CA GLU A 74 7.72 -14.19 4.76
C GLU A 74 6.47 -14.35 5.64
N ILE A 75 6.56 -15.11 6.74
CA ILE A 75 5.50 -15.22 7.74
C ILE A 75 5.12 -13.84 8.30
N GLU A 76 6.10 -12.98 8.63
CA GLU A 76 5.83 -11.63 9.11
C GLU A 76 5.16 -10.75 8.04
N ARG A 77 5.53 -10.89 6.77
CA ARG A 77 4.93 -10.16 5.65
C ARG A 77 3.49 -10.61 5.41
N GLU A 78 3.26 -11.92 5.40
CA GLU A 78 1.92 -12.51 5.29
C GLU A 78 1.04 -12.03 6.44
N LYS A 79 1.52 -12.11 7.68
CA LYS A 79 0.80 -11.61 8.85
C LYS A 79 0.45 -10.13 8.73
N LYS A 80 1.42 -9.29 8.35
CA LYS A 80 1.18 -7.84 8.11
C LYS A 80 0.19 -7.60 6.97
N HIS A 81 0.24 -8.42 5.93
CA HIS A 81 -0.68 -8.32 4.81
C HIS A 81 -2.11 -8.68 5.24
N GLU A 82 -2.29 -9.75 6.02
CA GLU A 82 -3.58 -10.14 6.59
C GLU A 82 -4.13 -9.09 7.55
N GLU A 83 -3.30 -8.59 8.48
CA GLU A 83 -3.65 -7.49 9.39
C GLU A 83 -4.12 -6.26 8.61
N ARG A 84 -3.40 -5.88 7.55
CA ARG A 84 -3.74 -4.74 6.69
C ARG A 84 -5.04 -4.98 5.92
N LYS A 85 -5.25 -6.20 5.43
CA LYS A 85 -6.50 -6.58 4.75
C LYS A 85 -7.69 -6.47 5.69
N LEU A 86 -7.60 -7.06 6.89
CA LEU A 86 -8.64 -6.99 7.92
C LEU A 86 -8.94 -5.54 8.33
N PHE A 87 -7.89 -4.72 8.50
CA PHE A 87 -8.03 -3.30 8.79
C PHE A 87 -8.85 -2.56 7.71
N TYR A 88 -8.53 -2.75 6.42
CA TYR A 88 -9.28 -2.11 5.34
C TYR A 88 -10.72 -2.64 5.22
N GLU A 89 -10.95 -3.93 5.46
CA GLU A 89 -12.29 -4.50 5.48
C GLU A 89 -13.16 -3.89 6.59
N ASN A 90 -12.60 -3.66 7.77
CA ASN A 90 -13.29 -2.98 8.86
C ASN A 90 -13.60 -1.52 8.52
N LEU A 91 -12.63 -0.78 7.98
CA LEU A 91 -12.86 0.60 7.51
C LEU A 91 -13.97 0.67 6.45
N LYS A 92 -14.02 -0.31 5.54
CA LYS A 92 -15.05 -0.40 4.50
C LYS A 92 -16.44 -0.67 5.12
N LYS A 93 -16.54 -1.59 6.08
CA LYS A 93 -17.80 -1.85 6.81
C LYS A 93 -18.29 -0.61 7.53
N GLU A 94 -17.43 0.03 8.32
CA GLU A 94 -17.76 1.29 9.03
C GLU A 94 -18.19 2.40 8.07
N ALA A 95 -17.53 2.51 6.91
CA ALA A 95 -17.89 3.46 5.87
C ALA A 95 -19.29 3.19 5.30
N ILE A 96 -19.59 1.93 5.00
CA ILE A 96 -20.89 1.51 4.46
C ILE A 96 -22.00 1.77 5.50
N GLU A 97 -21.81 1.37 6.75
CA GLU A 97 -22.77 1.62 7.84
C GLU A 97 -23.03 3.11 8.04
N PHE A 98 -21.96 3.91 8.11
CA PHE A 98 -22.08 5.37 8.23
C PHE A 98 -22.80 5.97 7.03
N ASN A 99 -22.42 5.59 5.81
CA ASN A 99 -23.01 6.12 4.59
C ASN A 99 -24.49 5.73 4.48
N ASN A 100 -24.86 4.50 4.77
CA ASN A 100 -26.25 4.04 4.80
C ASN A 100 -27.09 4.82 5.82
N SER A 101 -26.48 5.20 6.96
CA SER A 101 -27.17 6.03 7.94
C SER A 101 -27.62 7.39 7.38
N LEU A 102 -27.06 7.91 6.28
CA LEU A 102 -27.33 9.26 5.76
C LEU A 102 -28.72 9.44 5.12
N GLU A 103 -29.48 8.36 4.90
CA GLU A 103 -30.90 8.35 4.45
C GLU A 103 -31.21 9.29 3.28
N ILE A 104 -30.37 9.26 2.25
CA ILE A 104 -30.55 10.10 1.06
C ILE A 104 -31.51 9.38 0.09
N PRO A 105 -32.62 10.01 -0.33
CA PRO A 105 -33.73 9.33 -0.99
C PRO A 105 -33.52 9.14 -2.52
N VAL A 106 -32.27 9.01 -2.97
CA VAL A 106 -31.89 8.81 -4.37
C VAL A 106 -30.63 7.97 -4.44
N LYS A 107 -30.33 7.35 -5.58
CA LYS A 107 -29.08 6.60 -5.75
C LYS A 107 -27.86 7.54 -5.71
N TRP A 108 -26.86 7.22 -4.88
CA TRP A 108 -25.65 8.04 -4.71
C TRP A 108 -24.40 7.22 -4.37
N SER A 109 -23.22 7.81 -4.56
CA SER A 109 -21.89 7.25 -4.21
C SER A 109 -21.01 8.24 -3.46
N SER A 110 -20.00 7.73 -2.74
CA SER A 110 -18.97 8.52 -2.04
C SER A 110 -17.75 8.76 -2.92
N GLU A 111 -17.66 9.95 -3.49
CA GLU A 111 -16.65 10.31 -4.50
C GLU A 111 -15.77 11.47 -4.08
N ILE A 112 -14.55 11.50 -4.61
CA ILE A 112 -13.63 12.62 -4.41
C ILE A 112 -13.90 13.66 -5.48
N LYS A 113 -14.17 14.90 -5.07
CA LYS A 113 -14.07 16.05 -5.96
C LYS A 113 -12.61 16.43 -6.06
N GLN A 114 -11.90 15.94 -7.08
CA GLN A 114 -10.45 16.15 -7.15
C GLN A 114 -10.13 17.65 -7.23
N VAL A 115 -9.20 18.07 -6.38
CA VAL A 115 -8.59 19.39 -6.44
C VAL A 115 -7.11 19.17 -6.65
N LEU A 116 -6.61 19.53 -7.83
CA LEU A 116 -5.20 19.43 -8.15
C LEU A 116 -4.40 20.34 -7.20
N SER A 117 -3.33 19.79 -6.63
CA SER A 117 -2.45 20.52 -5.71
C SER A 117 -1.46 21.44 -6.42
N GLY A 118 -1.25 21.25 -7.73
CA GLY A 118 -0.19 21.92 -8.49
C GLY A 118 1.21 21.57 -7.98
N LEU A 119 1.40 20.41 -7.32
CA LEU A 119 2.66 20.00 -6.67
C LEU A 119 3.19 21.00 -5.62
N SER A 120 2.31 21.82 -5.05
CA SER A 120 2.65 22.73 -3.94
C SER A 120 2.89 21.97 -2.63
N GLU A 121 3.39 22.65 -1.60
CA GLU A 121 3.60 22.10 -0.23
C GLU A 121 2.36 21.42 0.38
N LYS A 122 1.17 21.80 -0.12
CA LYS A 122 -0.13 21.23 0.26
C LYS A 122 -0.47 19.94 -0.50
N SER A 123 0.45 19.37 -1.27
CA SER A 123 0.30 18.13 -2.01
C SER A 123 0.47 16.90 -1.13
N SER A 124 -0.31 15.85 -1.34
CA SER A 124 -0.14 14.55 -0.70
C SER A 124 0.93 13.67 -1.36
N GLY A 125 1.76 14.22 -2.25
CA GLY A 125 2.82 13.48 -2.95
C GLY A 125 2.33 12.59 -4.09
N ASN A 126 1.02 12.55 -4.33
CA ASN A 126 0.35 11.82 -5.41
C ASN A 126 -0.40 12.75 -6.38
N GLY A 127 -0.07 14.05 -6.38
CA GLY A 127 -0.71 15.08 -7.22
C GLY A 127 -1.98 15.71 -6.64
N TRP A 128 -2.60 15.09 -5.63
CA TRP A 128 -3.79 15.63 -4.96
C TRP A 128 -3.45 16.56 -3.80
N LYS A 129 -4.41 17.40 -3.39
CA LYS A 129 -4.25 18.20 -2.16
C LYS A 129 -4.42 17.32 -0.92
N LYS A 130 -3.63 17.57 0.13
CA LYS A 130 -3.72 16.86 1.42
C LYS A 130 -5.11 16.93 2.07
N ASN A 131 -5.87 17.99 1.79
CA ASN A 131 -7.21 18.21 2.33
C ASN A 131 -8.34 17.74 1.40
N THR A 132 -8.08 16.76 0.52
CA THR A 132 -9.15 16.16 -0.28
C THR A 132 -10.14 15.42 0.61
N VAL A 133 -11.42 15.74 0.42
CA VAL A 133 -12.55 15.14 1.14
C VAL A 133 -13.42 14.34 0.17
N ARG A 134 -14.15 13.36 0.70
CA ARG A 134 -15.16 12.59 -0.01
C ARG A 134 -16.53 13.23 0.16
N HIS A 135 -17.25 13.25 -0.95
CA HIS A 135 -18.52 13.92 -1.13
C HIS A 135 -19.59 12.92 -1.55
N ILE A 136 -20.85 13.29 -1.34
CA ILE A 136 -22.00 12.58 -1.91
C ILE A 136 -22.14 12.99 -3.37
N TYR A 137 -21.98 12.05 -4.28
CA TYR A 137 -22.22 12.18 -5.72
C TYR A 137 -23.54 11.51 -6.09
N LEU A 138 -24.42 12.25 -6.75
CA LEU A 138 -25.78 11.81 -7.06
C LEU A 138 -25.82 11.15 -8.44
N HIS A 139 -26.36 9.94 -8.54
CA HIS A 139 -26.60 9.27 -9.81
C HIS A 139 -27.94 9.70 -10.44
N GLU A 140 -28.84 10.22 -9.61
CA GLU A 140 -30.18 10.67 -9.99
C GLU A 140 -30.38 12.14 -9.63
N SER A 141 -31.31 12.80 -10.32
CA SER A 141 -31.71 14.16 -9.97
C SER A 141 -32.44 14.16 -8.63
N PHE A 142 -32.15 15.16 -7.80
CA PHE A 142 -32.67 15.28 -6.45
C PHE A 142 -33.27 16.67 -6.21
N SER A 143 -34.45 16.71 -5.59
CA SER A 143 -35.12 17.94 -5.22
C SER A 143 -35.73 17.83 -3.82
N SER A 144 -35.40 18.76 -2.93
CA SER A 144 -36.02 18.90 -1.62
C SER A 144 -36.15 20.38 -1.24
N GLY A 145 -37.37 20.91 -1.28
CA GLY A 145 -37.65 22.33 -1.10
C GLY A 145 -36.89 23.21 -2.11
N ARG A 146 -36.02 24.10 -1.62
CA ARG A 146 -35.17 24.97 -2.47
C ARG A 146 -33.90 24.29 -3.00
N LEU A 147 -33.54 23.12 -2.45
CA LEU A 147 -32.34 22.40 -2.87
C LEU A 147 -32.67 21.54 -4.10
N LYS A 148 -32.13 21.92 -5.26
CA LYS A 148 -32.24 21.16 -6.51
C LYS A 148 -30.86 20.76 -7.01
N ARG A 149 -30.68 19.50 -7.41
CA ARG A 149 -29.46 18.94 -7.98
C ARG A 149 -29.84 18.06 -9.15
N GLU A 150 -29.16 18.23 -10.27
CA GLU A 150 -29.28 17.29 -11.39
C GLU A 150 -28.43 16.05 -11.11
N ALA A 151 -28.77 14.95 -11.77
CA ALA A 151 -27.92 13.77 -11.82
C ALA A 151 -26.47 14.14 -12.19
N LYS A 152 -25.51 13.32 -11.73
CA LYS A 152 -24.07 13.50 -11.95
C LYS A 152 -23.48 14.77 -11.31
N ASN A 153 -24.11 15.26 -10.24
CA ASN A 153 -23.60 16.35 -9.42
C ASN A 153 -23.31 15.91 -7.99
N PHE A 154 -22.46 16.69 -7.32
CA PHE A 154 -22.29 16.56 -5.87
C PHE A 154 -23.43 17.23 -5.11
N LEU A 155 -23.83 16.66 -3.98
CA LEU A 155 -24.88 17.24 -3.13
C LEU A 155 -24.53 18.66 -2.66
N CYS A 156 -23.26 18.89 -2.30
CA CYS A 156 -22.78 20.17 -1.77
C CYS A 156 -22.55 21.26 -2.85
N SER A 157 -22.40 20.90 -4.12
CA SER A 157 -22.13 21.84 -5.21
C SER A 157 -22.46 21.27 -6.58
N GLN A 158 -23.04 22.09 -7.46
CA GLN A 158 -23.10 21.79 -8.89
C GLN A 158 -21.69 21.76 -9.50
N VAL A 159 -21.45 20.81 -10.39
CA VAL A 159 -20.19 20.71 -11.14
C VAL A 159 -20.19 21.82 -12.20
N LYS A 160 -19.28 22.80 -12.06
CA LYS A 160 -19.26 24.01 -12.92
C LYS A 160 -18.49 23.85 -14.25
N SER A 161 -17.78 22.75 -14.48
CA SER A 161 -16.88 22.61 -15.64
C SER A 161 -17.31 21.50 -16.61
N LYS A 162 -17.21 21.79 -17.91
CA LYS A 162 -17.50 20.88 -19.02
C LYS A 162 -16.43 19.78 -19.23
N TYR A 163 -15.23 19.97 -18.67
CA TYR A 163 -14.07 19.08 -18.83
C TYR A 163 -13.89 18.04 -17.72
N SER A 164 -14.91 17.84 -16.89
CA SER A 164 -14.72 17.21 -15.59
C SER A 164 -15.53 15.94 -15.39
N GLY A 165 -15.53 15.10 -16.42
CA GLY A 165 -16.41 13.95 -16.54
C GLY A 165 -15.93 12.65 -15.87
N ASN A 166 -14.76 12.61 -15.22
CA ASN A 166 -14.27 11.41 -14.54
C ASN A 166 -13.44 11.80 -13.30
N TRP A 167 -14.12 12.16 -12.21
CA TRP A 167 -13.47 12.59 -10.96
C TRP A 167 -12.96 11.45 -10.07
N SER A 168 -13.10 10.21 -10.51
CA SER A 168 -12.42 9.04 -9.98
C SER A 168 -12.48 7.98 -11.08
N GLY A 169 -11.36 7.28 -11.34
CA GLY A 169 -11.36 6.08 -12.19
C GLY A 169 -12.10 4.90 -11.55
N THR A 170 -12.86 5.17 -10.49
CA THR A 170 -13.59 4.24 -9.65
C THR A 170 -15.07 4.61 -9.70
N LEU A 171 -15.62 4.83 -10.89
CA LEU A 171 -17.06 4.72 -11.14
C LEU A 171 -17.46 3.23 -11.01
N GLY A 172 -17.23 2.66 -9.83
CA GLY A 172 -17.72 1.34 -9.47
C GLY A 172 -19.14 1.47 -8.95
N GLU A 173 -20.00 0.51 -9.29
CA GLU A 173 -21.37 0.43 -8.81
C GLU A 173 -21.47 0.37 -7.26
N ASN A 174 -20.35 0.11 -6.58
CA ASN A 174 -20.20 0.05 -5.13
C ASN A 174 -19.48 1.29 -4.56
N GLY A 175 -20.10 2.45 -4.70
CA GLY A 175 -19.50 3.73 -4.29
C GLY A 175 -19.55 4.05 -2.79
N LEU A 176 -20.08 3.17 -1.93
CA LEU A 176 -20.28 3.46 -0.49
C LEU A 176 -19.11 2.99 0.39
N GLU A 177 -18.07 2.41 -0.20
CA GLU A 177 -16.95 1.78 0.51
C GLU A 177 -16.03 2.76 1.25
N TYR A 178 -16.23 4.06 1.01
CA TYR A 178 -15.45 5.09 1.65
C TYR A 178 -16.34 6.09 2.37
N LYS A 179 -15.97 6.42 3.61
CA LYS A 179 -16.73 7.31 4.46
C LYS A 179 -16.78 8.73 3.88
N VAL A 180 -17.97 9.29 3.75
CA VAL A 180 -18.15 10.71 3.40
C VAL A 180 -17.66 11.58 4.56
N ASN A 181 -16.81 12.56 4.26
CA ASN A 181 -16.26 13.50 5.26
C ASN A 181 -16.36 14.97 4.86
N CYS A 182 -17.01 15.29 3.73
CA CYS A 182 -17.33 16.68 3.40
C CYS A 182 -18.40 17.23 4.37
N GLN A 183 -18.02 18.20 5.20
CA GLN A 183 -18.89 18.82 6.19
C GLN A 183 -20.22 19.34 5.59
N LYS A 184 -20.16 20.03 4.45
CA LYS A 184 -21.37 20.55 3.78
C LYS A 184 -22.30 19.44 3.28
N CYS A 185 -21.76 18.31 2.84
CA CYS A 185 -22.55 17.14 2.46
C CYS A 185 -23.30 16.58 3.68
N LEU A 186 -22.61 16.46 4.82
CA LEU A 186 -23.19 15.96 6.08
C LEU A 186 -24.26 16.91 6.63
N GLU A 187 -24.02 18.22 6.61
CA GLU A 187 -25.01 19.23 7.01
C GLU A 187 -26.30 19.15 6.20
N ILE A 188 -26.19 18.94 4.88
CA ILE A 188 -27.36 18.78 4.01
C ILE A 188 -28.09 17.48 4.32
N SER A 189 -27.37 16.34 4.43
CA SER A 189 -27.98 15.05 4.78
C SER A 189 -28.73 15.10 6.12
N ASN A 190 -28.13 15.69 7.16
CA ASN A 190 -28.78 15.83 8.46
C ASN A 190 -30.06 16.68 8.38
N LYS A 191 -30.09 17.72 7.54
CA LYS A 191 -31.31 18.52 7.29
C LYS A 191 -32.40 17.76 6.52
N LEU A 192 -32.04 16.73 5.75
CA LEU A 192 -33.00 15.88 5.06
C LEU A 192 -33.62 14.88 6.04
N LYS A 193 -32.81 14.24 6.90
CA LYS A 193 -33.30 13.35 7.95
C LYS A 193 -34.37 14.01 8.83
N THR A 194 -34.08 15.20 9.34
CA THR A 194 -35.02 15.91 10.24
C THR A 194 -36.34 16.30 9.56
N LYS A 195 -36.37 16.38 8.22
CA LYS A 195 -37.61 16.60 7.47
C LYS A 195 -38.40 15.32 7.23
N ASN A 196 -37.73 14.18 7.08
CA ASN A 196 -38.38 12.89 6.85
C ASN A 196 -38.95 12.28 8.15
N SER A 197 -38.44 12.68 9.33
CA SER A 197 -38.93 12.22 10.64
C SER A 197 -40.12 13.02 11.21
N LYS A 198 -40.68 13.96 10.44
CA LYS A 198 -41.88 14.74 10.81
C LYS A 198 -43.02 14.41 9.86
#